data_AF-A0A918WF19-F1
#
_entry.id   AF-A0A918WF19-F1
#
_cell.length_a   1.000
_cell.length_b   1.000
_cell.length_c   1.000
_cell.angle_alpha   90.00
_cell.angle_beta   90.00
_cell.angle_gamma   90.00
#
_symmetry.space_group_name_H-M   'P 1'
#
loop_
_entity.id
_entity.type
_entity.pdbx_description
1 polymer ?
#
loop_
_entity_poly.entity_id
_entity_poly.type
_entity_poly.pdbx_seq_one_letter_code
_entity_poly.pdbx_strand_id
1 'polypeptide(L)'
;MRVLPANGTEPIGPQRVQVRLPTDRGLQWETAGTPDHQLTVLGGTPYPGQLSPDQMALTFDNVDLDTPPGPEKVMWVAVSTGHDAPLGSTSLTLTVGRTSSPSTTIVITPGFTVTPGGAPQPHSGEDFPCTQASKYGTTERKPPRSKQSPWSFRPAPA
;
A
#
# COMPACT_ATOMS: atom_id res chain seq x y z
N MET A 1 13.91 1.13 13.08
CA MET A 1 14.66 -0.10 13.44
C MET A 1 15.81 0.27 14.37
N ARG A 2 16.25 -0.63 15.27
CA ARG A 2 17.40 -0.41 16.17
C ARG A 2 18.44 -1.53 16.00
N VAL A 3 19.71 -1.17 15.86
CA VAL A 3 20.86 -2.10 15.87
C VAL A 3 21.74 -1.77 17.07
N LEU A 4 22.16 -2.82 17.78
CA LEU A 4 23.11 -2.73 18.90
C LEU A 4 24.39 -3.50 18.53
N PRO A 5 25.58 -2.92 18.72
CA PRO A 5 26.84 -3.64 18.53
C PRO A 5 26.98 -4.74 19.58
N ALA A 6 27.50 -5.92 19.18
CA ALA A 6 27.69 -7.05 20.07
C ALA A 6 28.64 -6.76 21.24
N ASN A 7 29.60 -5.84 21.06
CA ASN A 7 30.61 -5.48 22.04
C ASN A 7 30.45 -4.03 22.59
N GLY A 8 29.26 -3.44 22.46
CA GLY A 8 28.89 -2.18 23.14
C GLY A 8 29.47 -0.88 22.57
N THR A 9 30.70 -0.87 22.06
CA THR A 9 31.39 0.38 21.62
C THR A 9 32.36 0.25 20.45
N GLU A 10 32.62 -0.95 19.92
CA GLU A 10 33.49 -1.08 18.75
C GLU A 10 32.79 -0.56 17.48
N PRO A 11 33.53 0.12 16.58
CA PRO A 11 33.01 0.51 15.27
C PRO A 11 32.50 -0.72 14.53
N ILE A 12 31.26 -0.66 14.05
CA ILE A 12 30.64 -1.74 13.29
C ILE A 12 31.21 -1.73 11.84
N GLY A 13 31.69 -0.58 11.39
CA GLY A 13 32.15 -0.35 10.03
C GLY A 13 31.00 -0.42 9.00
N PRO A 14 31.31 -0.23 7.71
CA PRO A 14 30.32 -0.34 6.65
C PRO A 14 29.71 -1.74 6.60
N GLN A 15 28.38 -1.80 6.61
CA GLN A 15 27.64 -3.05 6.58
C GLN A 15 26.80 -3.17 5.30
N ARG A 16 26.59 -4.42 4.89
CA ARG A 16 25.51 -4.76 3.96
C ARG A 16 24.23 -4.92 4.76
N VAL A 17 23.19 -4.19 4.36
CA VAL A 17 21.85 -4.28 4.94
C VAL A 17 20.89 -4.81 3.89
N GLN A 18 20.12 -5.84 4.24
CA GLN A 18 19.03 -6.34 3.43
C GLN A 18 17.73 -6.22 4.20
N VAL A 19 16.69 -5.73 3.55
CA VAL A 19 15.34 -5.63 4.13
C VAL A 19 14.39 -6.40 3.24
N ARG A 20 13.52 -7.22 3.85
CA ARG A 20 12.55 -8.07 3.15
C ARG A 20 11.13 -7.81 3.62
N LEU A 21 10.21 -7.74 2.65
CA LEU A 21 8.78 -7.64 2.88
C LEU A 21 8.21 -9.00 3.31
N PRO A 22 7.18 -9.02 4.18
CA PRO A 22 6.34 -10.19 4.40
C PRO A 22 5.53 -10.50 3.13
N THR A 23 5.42 -11.77 2.77
CA THR A 23 4.76 -12.21 1.52
C THR A 23 3.23 -12.11 1.57
N ASP A 24 2.63 -12.00 2.74
CA ASP A 24 1.19 -12.16 3.00
C ASP A 24 0.45 -10.85 3.31
N ARG A 25 1.10 -9.69 3.18
CA ARG A 25 0.57 -8.41 3.69
C ARG A 25 0.41 -7.30 2.68
N GLY A 26 0.72 -7.55 1.41
CA GLY A 26 0.55 -6.54 0.35
C GLY A 26 1.38 -5.28 0.59
N LEU A 27 2.51 -5.40 1.30
CA LEU A 27 3.48 -4.32 1.44
C LEU A 27 4.27 -4.15 0.13
N GLN A 28 4.71 -2.94 -0.16
CA GLN A 28 5.49 -2.58 -1.35
C GLN A 28 6.56 -1.55 -0.99
N TRP A 29 7.67 -1.51 -1.72
CA TRP A 29 8.78 -0.55 -1.50
C TRP A 29 8.56 0.83 -2.13
N GLU A 30 7.48 1.01 -2.89
CA GLU A 30 7.21 2.21 -3.67
C GLU A 30 6.05 3.00 -3.07
N THR A 31 6.06 4.32 -3.24
CA THR A 31 4.81 5.11 -3.17
C THR A 31 4.27 5.24 -4.59
N ALA A 32 2.95 5.24 -4.79
CA ALA A 32 2.36 5.34 -6.14
C ALA A 32 2.93 6.55 -6.91
N GLY A 33 3.79 6.28 -7.92
CA GLY A 33 4.39 7.29 -8.78
C GLY A 33 5.81 7.76 -8.42
N THR A 34 6.45 7.26 -7.36
CA THR A 34 7.86 7.58 -7.06
C THR A 34 8.54 6.45 -6.28
N PRO A 35 9.50 5.70 -6.88
CA PRO A 35 10.22 4.67 -6.15
C PRO A 35 11.19 5.32 -5.16
N ASP A 36 10.90 5.18 -3.86
CA ASP A 36 11.77 5.64 -2.77
C ASP A 36 12.50 4.45 -2.14
N HIS A 37 13.44 3.88 -2.90
CA HIS A 37 14.28 2.77 -2.47
C HIS A 37 15.46 3.29 -1.63
N GLN A 38 15.17 3.99 -0.54
CA GLN A 38 16.19 4.61 0.30
C GLN A 38 16.17 4.05 1.72
N LEU A 39 17.36 3.83 2.26
CA LEU A 39 17.58 3.57 3.68
C LEU A 39 18.23 4.81 4.29
N THR A 40 17.66 5.35 5.35
CA THR A 40 18.28 6.46 6.08
C THR A 40 18.72 5.98 7.46
N VAL A 41 20.00 6.15 7.77
CA VAL A 41 20.51 6.03 9.14
C VAL A 41 20.25 7.36 9.83
N LEU A 42 19.76 7.33 11.07
CA LEU A 42 19.50 8.53 11.89
C LEU A 42 20.71 9.46 11.82
N GLY A 43 20.52 10.75 11.54
CA GLY A 43 21.61 11.74 11.48
C GLY A 43 22.58 11.58 10.31
N GLY A 44 22.36 10.63 9.39
CA GLY A 44 23.16 10.39 8.19
C GLY A 44 22.46 10.79 6.90
N THR A 45 23.11 10.49 5.76
CA THR A 45 22.54 10.67 4.42
C THR A 45 21.79 9.42 3.97
N PRO A 46 20.81 9.54 3.06
CA PRO A 46 20.13 8.37 2.48
C PRO A 46 21.08 7.49 1.66
N TYR A 47 20.89 6.18 1.78
CA TYR A 47 21.58 5.14 1.00
C TYR A 47 20.62 4.59 -0.06
N PRO A 48 20.97 4.64 -1.35
CA PRO A 48 20.16 4.04 -2.40
C PRO A 48 20.20 2.51 -2.32
N GLY A 49 19.04 1.89 -2.46
CA GLY A 49 18.86 0.44 -2.42
C GLY A 49 18.70 -0.16 -3.81
N GLN A 50 19.08 -1.43 -3.92
CA GLN A 50 18.82 -2.27 -5.08
C GLN A 50 17.62 -3.17 -4.80
N LEU A 51 16.59 -3.05 -5.62
CA LEU A 51 15.39 -3.89 -5.55
C LEU A 51 15.67 -5.25 -6.20
N SER A 52 15.29 -6.32 -5.51
CA SER A 52 15.39 -7.67 -6.03
C SER A 52 14.40 -7.91 -7.19
N PRO A 53 14.66 -8.90 -8.08
CA PRO A 53 13.76 -9.20 -9.20
C PRO A 53 12.34 -9.60 -8.79
N ASP A 54 12.18 -10.21 -7.61
CA ASP A 54 10.89 -10.57 -7.03
C ASP A 54 10.18 -9.38 -6.35
N GLN A 55 10.80 -8.20 -6.32
CA GLN A 55 10.36 -6.99 -5.63
C GLN A 55 10.14 -7.15 -4.12
N MET A 56 10.62 -8.24 -3.52
CA MET A 56 10.40 -8.53 -2.10
C MET A 56 11.53 -8.06 -1.20
N ALA A 57 12.69 -7.67 -1.75
CA ALA A 57 13.85 -7.30 -0.98
C ALA A 57 14.55 -6.05 -1.51
N LEU A 58 14.97 -5.17 -0.59
CA LEU A 58 15.95 -4.12 -0.86
C LEU A 58 17.31 -4.50 -0.26
N THR A 59 18.36 -4.30 -1.04
CA THR A 59 19.76 -4.45 -0.59
C THR A 59 20.46 -3.11 -0.63
N PHE A 60 21.16 -2.78 0.45
CA PHE A 60 21.97 -1.58 0.61
C PHE A 60 23.38 -2.01 0.96
N ASP A 61 24.35 -1.58 0.17
CA ASP A 61 25.77 -1.87 0.39
C ASP A 61 26.48 -0.67 1.02
N ASN A 62 27.53 -0.94 1.79
CA ASN A 62 28.37 0.08 2.43
C ASN A 62 27.60 1.08 3.31
N VAL A 63 26.57 0.60 4.03
CA VAL A 63 25.83 1.42 4.99
C VAL A 63 26.74 1.71 6.18
N ASP A 64 27.08 2.98 6.40
CA ASP A 64 27.84 3.40 7.56
C ASP A 64 26.91 3.44 8.78
N LEU A 65 27.05 2.45 9.64
CA LEU A 65 26.30 2.38 10.88
C LEU A 65 26.98 3.14 12.01
N ASP A 66 28.20 3.63 11.85
CA ASP A 66 28.92 4.33 12.92
C ASP A 66 28.49 5.80 13.06
N THR A 67 27.64 6.30 12.15
CA THR A 67 27.11 7.67 12.13
C THR A 67 25.62 7.72 12.56
N PRO A 68 25.24 8.48 13.60
CA PRO A 68 26.09 9.14 14.58
C PRO A 68 26.76 8.12 15.52
N PRO A 69 27.84 8.52 16.20
CA PRO A 69 28.49 7.68 17.20
C PRO A 69 27.53 7.37 18.35
N GLY A 70 27.72 6.21 18.98
CA GLY A 70 26.88 5.75 20.09
C GLY A 70 26.43 4.30 19.95
N PRO A 71 25.87 3.72 21.02
CA PRO A 71 25.53 2.30 21.08
C PRO A 71 24.25 1.93 20.31
N GLU A 72 23.39 2.91 20.03
CA GLU A 72 22.12 2.68 19.34
C GLU A 72 22.17 3.24 17.92
N LYS A 73 21.99 2.38 16.92
CA LYS A 73 21.89 2.80 15.51
C LYS A 73 20.45 2.66 15.06
N VAL A 74 19.85 3.77 14.63
CA VAL A 74 18.46 3.80 14.17
C VAL A 74 18.42 3.95 12.65
N MET A 75 17.65 3.09 11.99
CA MET A 75 17.47 3.12 10.53
C MET A 75 15.99 3.11 10.13
N TRP A 76 15.71 3.72 8.98
CA TRP A 76 14.39 3.87 8.40
C TRP A 76 14.40 3.52 6.92
N VAL A 77 13.35 2.82 6.48
CA VAL A 77 13.05 2.53 5.08
C VAL A 77 11.56 2.74 4.89
N ALA A 78 11.17 3.34 3.77
CA ALA A 78 9.77 3.56 3.44
C ALA A 78 9.15 2.27 2.87
N VAL A 79 7.92 2.00 3.29
CA VAL A 79 7.07 0.97 2.70
C VAL A 79 5.65 1.52 2.59
N SER A 80 4.93 1.08 1.57
CA SER A 80 3.52 1.37 1.39
C SER A 80 2.71 0.08 1.42
N THR A 81 1.39 0.23 1.48
CA THR A 81 0.42 -0.86 1.35
C THR A 81 -0.35 -0.68 0.06
N GLY A 82 -0.59 -1.78 -0.67
CA GLY A 82 -1.59 -1.77 -1.74
C GLY A 82 -3.01 -1.47 -1.22
N HIS A 83 -3.91 -1.08 -2.11
CA HIS A 83 -5.31 -0.77 -1.76
C HIS A 83 -6.04 -1.93 -1.06
N ASP A 84 -5.71 -3.17 -1.43
CA ASP A 84 -6.32 -4.40 -0.90
C ASP A 84 -5.42 -5.11 0.13
N ALA A 85 -4.48 -4.40 0.75
CA ALA A 85 -3.58 -4.98 1.75
C ALA A 85 -4.38 -5.54 2.94
N PRO A 86 -4.15 -6.80 3.35
CA PRO A 86 -4.82 -7.39 4.51
C PRO A 86 -4.57 -6.59 5.79
N LEU A 87 -5.64 -6.25 6.49
CA LEU A 87 -5.56 -5.58 7.80
C LEU A 87 -4.81 -6.45 8.82
N GLY A 88 -4.17 -5.81 9.79
CA GLY A 88 -3.50 -6.48 10.90
C GLY A 88 -2.07 -6.00 11.13
N SER A 89 -1.32 -6.75 11.93
CA SER A 89 0.06 -6.42 12.30
C SER A 89 1.05 -7.25 11.50
N THR A 90 2.19 -6.67 11.15
CA THR A 90 3.31 -7.36 10.51
C THR A 90 4.64 -6.70 10.84
N SER A 91 5.74 -7.23 10.33
CA SER A 91 7.09 -6.69 10.45
C SER A 91 7.91 -7.01 9.21
N LEU A 92 8.88 -6.17 8.90
CA LEU A 92 9.90 -6.46 7.90
C LEU A 92 10.95 -7.39 8.50
N THR A 93 11.61 -8.17 7.67
CA THR A 93 12.80 -8.95 8.05
C THR A 93 14.04 -8.14 7.67
N LEU A 94 14.93 -7.89 8.63
CA LEU A 94 16.12 -7.05 8.43
C LEU A 94 17.35 -7.87 8.73
N THR A 95 18.28 -7.88 7.78
CA THR A 95 19.54 -8.59 7.89
C THR A 95 20.67 -7.58 7.79
N VAL A 96 21.45 -7.45 8.86
CA VAL A 96 22.65 -6.59 8.92
C VAL A 96 23.86 -7.51 9.02
N GLY A 97 24.70 -7.48 7.98
CA GLY A 97 25.79 -8.45 7.85
C GLY A 97 25.23 -9.88 7.80
N ARG A 98 25.39 -10.63 8.91
CA ARG A 98 24.94 -12.04 9.03
C ARG A 98 23.79 -12.24 10.01
N THR A 99 23.32 -11.19 10.69
CA THR A 99 22.31 -11.28 11.73
C THR A 99 20.97 -10.80 11.19
N SER A 100 19.91 -11.59 11.39
CA SER A 100 18.55 -11.22 11.00
C SER A 100 17.68 -10.94 12.22
N SER A 101 16.79 -9.96 12.10
CA SER A 101 15.86 -9.53 13.16
C SER A 101 14.60 -8.90 12.55
N PRO A 102 13.45 -8.93 13.24
CA PRO A 102 12.24 -8.24 12.79
C PRO A 102 12.35 -6.71 12.99
N SER A 103 11.63 -5.93 12.18
CA SER A 103 11.45 -4.50 12.43
C SER A 103 10.56 -4.26 13.64
N THR A 104 10.43 -2.98 14.00
CA THR A 104 9.25 -2.50 14.72
C THR A 104 7.97 -2.95 14.00
N THR A 105 6.94 -3.29 14.78
CA THR A 105 5.64 -3.72 14.24
C THR A 105 5.00 -2.63 13.39
N ILE A 106 4.52 -3.02 12.21
CA ILE A 106 3.71 -2.23 11.29
C ILE A 106 2.25 -2.66 11.49
N VAL A 107 1.33 -1.70 11.63
CA VAL A 107 -0.11 -1.97 11.78
C VAL A 107 -0.85 -1.40 10.57
N ILE A 108 -1.52 -2.27 9.82
CA ILE A 108 -2.34 -1.94 8.66
C ILE A 108 -3.78 -1.76 9.16
N THR A 109 -4.32 -0.55 8.97
CA THR A 109 -5.66 -0.15 9.42
C THR A 109 -6.49 0.42 8.25
N PRO A 110 -7.83 0.41 8.32
CA PRO A 110 -8.67 1.03 7.31
C PRO A 110 -8.36 2.52 7.14
N GLY A 111 -8.28 2.99 5.90
CA GLY A 111 -8.07 4.42 5.60
C GLY A 111 -9.25 5.33 5.96
N PHE A 112 -10.43 4.73 6.16
CA PHE A 112 -11.62 5.41 6.68
C PHE A 112 -12.52 4.40 7.41
N THR A 113 -13.40 4.90 8.27
CA THR A 113 -14.46 4.11 8.87
C THR A 113 -15.80 4.73 8.51
N VAL A 114 -16.80 3.90 8.24
CA VAL A 114 -18.18 4.33 8.05
C VAL A 114 -19.03 3.81 9.19
N THR A 115 -19.90 4.67 9.70
CA THR A 115 -20.96 4.25 10.61
C THR A 115 -22.21 4.01 9.77
N PRO A 116 -22.93 2.89 9.96
CA PRO A 116 -24.21 2.69 9.29
C PRO A 116 -25.11 3.92 9.52
N GLY A 117 -25.65 4.46 8.42
CA GLY A 117 -26.81 5.35 8.53
C GLY A 117 -27.93 4.58 9.23
N GLY A 118 -28.69 5.26 10.09
CA GLY A 118 -29.81 4.64 10.80
C GLY A 118 -30.78 3.91 9.87
N ALA A 119 -31.72 3.16 10.47
CA ALA A 119 -32.68 2.39 9.69
C ALA A 119 -33.32 3.25 8.56
N PRO A 120 -33.43 2.73 7.33
CA PRO A 120 -34.09 3.44 6.26
C PRO A 120 -35.48 3.84 6.73
N GLN A 121 -35.79 5.14 6.67
CA GLN A 121 -37.08 5.64 7.14
C GLN A 121 -38.16 5.14 6.16
N PRO A 122 -39.13 4.31 6.61
CA PRO A 122 -40.23 3.94 5.74
C PRO A 122 -41.03 5.22 5.47
N HIS A 123 -41.04 5.66 4.21
CA HIS A 123 -42.04 6.60 3.77
C HIS A 123 -43.38 5.85 3.83
N SER A 124 -44.20 6.14 4.84
CA SER A 124 -45.62 5.74 4.83
C SER A 124 -46.24 6.38 3.59
N GLY A 125 -46.72 5.54 2.67
CA GLY A 125 -47.27 5.96 1.39
C GLY A 125 -48.59 6.71 1.56
N GLU A 126 -48.52 7.97 1.96
CA GLU A 126 -49.61 8.93 1.86
C GLU A 126 -49.09 10.19 1.15
N ASP A 127 -49.57 10.34 -0.09
CA ASP A 127 -49.59 11.52 -0.94
C ASP A 127 -48.28 12.21 -1.35
N PHE A 128 -47.68 11.70 -2.43
CA PHE A 128 -47.16 12.58 -3.46
C PHE A 128 -48.17 12.64 -4.62
N PRO A 129 -48.86 13.77 -4.88
CA PRO A 129 -49.47 13.95 -6.19
C PRO A 129 -48.34 13.94 -7.22
N CYS A 130 -48.32 12.92 -8.07
CA CYS A 130 -47.55 12.96 -9.30
C CYS A 130 -48.18 14.04 -10.20
N THR A 131 -47.87 15.30 -9.93
CA THR A 131 -48.13 16.41 -10.84
C THR A 131 -47.02 17.44 -10.67
N GLN A 132 -45.87 17.15 -11.26
CA GLN A 132 -45.17 18.18 -12.02
C GLN A 132 -44.87 17.63 -13.40
N ALA A 133 -45.66 18.11 -14.36
CA ALA A 133 -45.41 17.97 -15.78
C ALA A 133 -43.98 18.45 -16.08
N SER A 134 -43.22 17.56 -16.71
CA SER A 134 -41.92 17.84 -17.28
C SER A 134 -42.01 19.00 -18.26
N LYS A 135 -41.50 20.18 -17.89
CA LYS A 135 -41.11 21.24 -18.83
C LYS A 135 -39.67 20.99 -19.28
N TYR A 136 -39.45 19.91 -20.01
CA TYR A 136 -38.27 19.80 -20.85
C TYR A 136 -38.74 19.57 -22.29
N GLY A 137 -38.46 20.58 -23.12
CA GLY A 137 -38.89 20.63 -24.52
C GLY A 137 -38.48 19.40 -25.30
N THR A 138 -39.46 18.76 -25.91
CA THR A 138 -39.31 17.75 -26.94
C THR A 138 -38.89 18.44 -28.24
N THR A 139 -37.60 18.42 -28.57
CA THR A 139 -37.18 18.53 -29.97
C THR A 139 -37.04 17.10 -30.51
N GLU A 140 -38.14 16.62 -31.08
CA GLU A 140 -38.25 15.35 -31.79
C GLU A 140 -37.25 15.31 -32.95
N ARG A 141 -36.14 14.57 -32.80
CA ARG A 141 -35.35 14.10 -33.95
C ARG A 141 -35.86 12.72 -34.36
N LYS A 142 -36.68 12.73 -35.41
CA LYS A 142 -37.10 11.60 -36.23
C LYS A 142 -35.95 10.61 -36.49
N PRO A 143 -36.03 9.34 -36.06
CA PRO A 143 -35.03 8.34 -36.43
C PRO A 143 -35.31 7.80 -37.85
N PRO A 144 -34.29 7.66 -38.72
CA PRO A 144 -34.45 6.97 -39.99
C PRO A 144 -34.57 5.45 -39.77
N ARG A 145 -35.45 4.87 -40.59
CA ARG A 145 -35.87 3.47 -40.61
C ARG A 145 -34.80 2.55 -41.21
N SER A 146 -34.82 1.29 -40.78
CA SER A 146 -34.24 0.08 -41.42
C SER A 146 -32.78 -0.23 -41.04
N LYS A 147 -32.33 -1.47 -40.76
CA LYS A 147 -32.89 -2.83 -40.96
C LYS A 147 -32.49 -3.77 -39.80
N GLN A 148 -33.33 -4.77 -39.57
CA GLN A 148 -33.09 -5.96 -38.74
C GLN A 148 -31.87 -6.77 -39.20
N SER A 149 -31.15 -7.40 -38.26
CA SER A 149 -30.83 -8.84 -38.31
C SER A 149 -30.33 -9.38 -36.97
N PRO A 150 -30.54 -10.67 -36.69
CA PRO A 150 -30.61 -11.23 -35.33
C PRO A 150 -29.38 -12.09 -35.01
N TRP A 151 -28.77 -11.91 -33.83
CA TRP A 151 -27.81 -12.87 -33.30
C TRP A 151 -28.10 -13.14 -31.83
N SER A 152 -28.64 -14.34 -31.58
CA SER A 152 -28.90 -14.90 -30.26
C SER A 152 -27.60 -15.42 -29.64
N PHE A 153 -27.33 -15.05 -28.39
CA PHE A 153 -26.31 -15.73 -27.57
C PHE A 153 -26.94 -16.95 -26.89
N ARG A 154 -26.35 -18.13 -27.09
CA ARG A 154 -26.62 -19.34 -26.30
C ARG A 154 -25.66 -19.38 -25.09
N PRO A 155 -26.09 -19.87 -23.92
CA PRO A 155 -25.18 -20.21 -22.83
C PRO A 155 -24.46 -21.55 -23.08
N ALA A 156 -23.21 -21.66 -22.62
CA ALA A 156 -22.44 -22.91 -22.62
C ALA A 156 -22.86 -23.82 -21.45
N PRO A 157 -22.84 -25.16 -21.61
CA PRO A 157 -23.13 -26.10 -20.53
C PRO A 157 -21.94 -26.31 -19.58
N ALA A 158 -22.28 -26.91 -18.43
CA ALA A 158 -21.54 -27.07 -17.18
C ALA A 158 -20.17 -27.76 -17.26
#